data_AF-A0A9P2ZQ94-F1
#
_entry.id   AF-A0A9P2ZQ94-F1
#
_cell.length_a   1.000
_cell.length_b   1.000
_cell.length_c   1.000
_cell.angle_alpha   90.00
_cell.angle_beta   90.00
_cell.angle_gamma   90.00
#
_symmetry.space_group_name_H-M   'P 1'
#
loop_
_entity.id
_entity.type
_entity.pdbx_description
1 polymer ?
#
loop_
_entity_poly.entity_id
_entity_poly.type
_entity_poly.pdbx_seq_one_letter_code
_entity_poly.pdbx_strand_id
1 'polypeptide(L)'
;MSSGKPVSPAALSAAFGNPPSSSAVTSFLSTLSGSPVQPVIKSYPDATFHSYHPLGFDLVYHPSTSQTAQSSTAGQLVLDTIDLYNPLPPPPAPTTSSRTKRSGPIYSTPSLPITFHFPGSTLTLPPPKPGGSSREISRPKSLEVGQHTTGREFVSAFGEPSKKGGGTGWVPPFLEWSRVEILGEDDETDGSAVGGEAEEGHTGRRTVVIGVMVELSHPGPGEKMTEEQKLKGMGGVWDRAAGWEWSNLKIFRPDPKDT
;
A
#
# COMPACT_ATOMS: atom_id res chain seq x y z
N MET A 1 3.08 -19.88 15.98
CA MET A 1 3.01 -18.51 15.46
C MET A 1 4.01 -18.43 14.32
N SER A 2 3.55 -18.36 13.08
CA SER A 2 4.46 -18.27 11.93
C SER A 2 5.11 -16.89 11.97
N SER A 3 6.41 -16.82 12.17
CA SER A 3 7.20 -15.59 12.08
C SER A 3 7.39 -15.24 10.60
N GLY A 4 6.30 -14.90 9.91
CA GLY A 4 6.34 -14.46 8.52
C GLY A 4 7.27 -13.26 8.39
N LYS A 5 8.03 -13.18 7.29
CA LYS A 5 8.84 -12.00 7.01
C LYS A 5 7.91 -10.78 6.83
N PRO A 6 8.32 -9.58 7.27
CA PRO A 6 7.65 -8.33 6.93
C PRO A 6 7.37 -8.23 5.43
N VAL A 7 6.21 -7.70 5.06
CA VAL A 7 5.92 -7.44 3.64
C VAL A 7 6.81 -6.29 3.16
N SER A 8 7.59 -6.56 2.12
CA SER A 8 8.42 -5.56 1.44
C SER A 8 7.71 -5.08 0.16
N PRO A 9 7.27 -3.82 0.08
CA PRO A 9 6.65 -3.26 -1.13
C PRO A 9 7.55 -3.38 -2.37
N ALA A 10 8.87 -3.39 -2.18
CA ALA A 10 9.83 -3.61 -3.24
C ALA A 10 9.72 -5.03 -3.83
N ALA A 11 9.63 -6.05 -2.98
CA ALA A 11 9.41 -7.43 -3.42
C ALA A 11 8.07 -7.60 -4.17
N LEU A 12 7.03 -6.84 -3.78
CA LEU A 12 5.74 -6.83 -4.48
C LEU A 12 5.86 -6.36 -5.93
N SER A 13 6.74 -5.39 -6.18
CA SER A 13 6.87 -4.78 -7.51
C SER A 13 7.24 -5.79 -8.59
N ALA A 14 8.01 -6.83 -8.23
CA ALA A 14 8.39 -7.91 -9.14
C ALA A 14 7.23 -8.83 -9.52
N ALA A 15 6.17 -8.88 -8.71
CA ALA A 15 4.98 -9.68 -8.97
C ALA A 15 3.99 -8.99 -9.92
N PHE A 16 3.96 -7.66 -9.95
CA PHE A 16 3.05 -6.91 -10.85
C PHE A 16 3.26 -7.27 -12.32
N GLY A 17 2.16 -7.32 -13.07
CA GLY A 17 2.15 -7.69 -14.48
C GLY A 17 2.25 -9.20 -14.75
N ASN A 18 2.42 -10.04 -13.74
CA ASN A 18 2.52 -11.48 -13.90
C ASN A 18 1.18 -12.20 -13.66
N PRO A 19 0.92 -13.35 -14.31
CA PRO A 19 -0.26 -14.15 -14.03
C PRO A 19 -0.22 -14.83 -12.65
N PRO A 20 -1.38 -15.30 -12.14
CA PRO A 20 -1.44 -16.00 -10.85
C PRO A 20 -0.53 -17.23 -10.75
N SER A 21 -0.25 -17.90 -11.87
CA SER A 21 0.60 -19.09 -11.94
C SER A 21 2.10 -18.80 -12.10
N SER A 22 2.49 -17.53 -12.13
CA SER A 22 3.89 -17.15 -12.28
C SER A 22 4.74 -17.55 -11.07
N SER A 23 6.03 -17.80 -11.32
CA SER A 23 7.00 -18.01 -10.26
C SER A 23 7.15 -16.77 -9.37
N ALA A 24 7.06 -15.56 -9.93
CA ALA A 24 7.13 -14.31 -9.17
C ALA A 24 6.05 -14.22 -8.10
N VAL A 25 4.78 -14.46 -8.47
CA VAL A 25 3.64 -14.47 -7.52
C VAL A 25 3.79 -15.62 -6.51
N THR A 26 4.19 -16.80 -6.96
CA THR A 26 4.36 -17.97 -6.07
C THR A 26 5.47 -17.77 -5.05
N SER A 27 6.60 -17.19 -5.46
CA SER A 27 7.72 -16.83 -4.60
C SER A 27 7.29 -15.81 -3.56
N PHE A 28 6.58 -14.76 -3.97
CA PHE A 28 6.03 -13.77 -3.05
C PHE A 28 5.10 -14.39 -2.01
N LEU A 29 4.15 -15.23 -2.42
CA LEU A 29 3.25 -15.89 -1.45
C LEU A 29 4.04 -16.78 -0.46
N SER A 30 5.08 -17.45 -0.95
CA SER A 30 5.92 -18.33 -0.12
C SER A 30 6.70 -17.56 0.95
N THR A 31 7.10 -16.31 0.70
CA THR A 31 7.80 -15.48 1.71
C THR A 31 6.88 -15.07 2.86
N LEU A 32 5.56 -14.98 2.62
CA LEU A 32 4.59 -14.53 3.62
C LEU A 32 4.10 -15.63 4.54
N SER A 33 3.73 -16.78 4.00
CA SER A 33 3.05 -17.84 4.77
C SER A 33 3.95 -18.98 5.22
N GLY A 34 5.14 -19.14 4.63
CA GLY A 34 6.05 -20.28 4.86
C GLY A 34 5.47 -21.65 4.47
N SER A 35 4.20 -21.71 4.07
CA SER A 35 3.49 -22.89 3.59
C SER A 35 2.48 -22.50 2.50
N PRO A 36 2.09 -23.40 1.59
CA PRO A 36 1.14 -23.07 0.54
C PRO A 36 -0.22 -22.63 1.11
N VAL A 37 -0.67 -21.42 0.76
CA VAL A 37 -2.01 -20.92 1.11
C VAL A 37 -2.87 -20.86 -0.14
N GLN A 38 -4.08 -21.39 -0.06
CA GLN A 38 -5.05 -21.36 -1.15
C GLN A 38 -5.92 -20.11 -1.03
N PRO A 39 -6.09 -19.31 -2.10
CA PRO A 39 -6.98 -18.17 -2.09
C PRO A 39 -8.44 -18.60 -2.24
N VAL A 40 -9.35 -17.74 -1.76
CA VAL A 40 -10.74 -17.74 -2.21
C VAL A 40 -10.81 -16.90 -3.48
N ILE A 41 -11.22 -17.51 -4.59
CA ILE A 41 -11.24 -16.84 -5.89
C ILE A 41 -12.64 -16.30 -6.19
N LYS A 42 -12.71 -15.01 -6.56
CA LYS A 42 -13.93 -14.36 -7.03
C LYS A 42 -13.67 -13.57 -8.30
N SER A 43 -14.32 -13.97 -9.39
CA SER A 43 -14.17 -13.34 -10.70
C SER A 43 -15.36 -12.44 -11.03
N TYR A 44 -15.03 -11.30 -11.64
CA TYR A 44 -15.93 -10.31 -12.20
C TYR A 44 -15.50 -10.03 -13.65
N PRO A 45 -16.32 -9.33 -14.46
CA PRO A 45 -15.97 -9.03 -15.85
C PRO A 45 -14.67 -8.24 -16.03
N ASP A 46 -14.34 -7.38 -15.06
CA ASP A 46 -13.20 -6.46 -15.08
C ASP A 46 -12.02 -6.92 -14.22
N ALA A 47 -12.26 -7.68 -13.14
CA ALA A 47 -11.21 -8.12 -12.24
C ALA A 47 -11.46 -9.51 -11.65
N THR A 48 -10.38 -10.21 -11.27
CA THR A 48 -10.42 -11.44 -10.50
C THR A 48 -9.65 -11.25 -9.20
N PHE A 49 -10.32 -11.51 -8.08
CA PHE A 49 -9.77 -11.39 -6.73
C PHE A 49 -9.35 -12.77 -6.24
N HIS A 50 -8.11 -12.85 -5.75
CA HIS A 50 -7.60 -13.99 -5.00
C HIS A 50 -7.45 -13.54 -3.54
N SER A 51 -8.44 -13.85 -2.71
CA SER A 51 -8.47 -13.39 -1.32
C SER A 51 -7.76 -14.39 -0.40
N TYR A 52 -6.72 -13.92 0.30
CA TYR A 52 -5.94 -14.69 1.26
C TYR A 52 -6.31 -14.27 2.69
N HIS A 53 -7.55 -14.54 3.10
CA HIS A 53 -8.07 -14.11 4.40
C HIS A 53 -7.15 -14.42 5.60
N PRO A 54 -6.51 -15.61 5.71
CA PRO A 54 -5.58 -15.88 6.81
C PRO A 54 -4.34 -14.99 6.84
N LEU A 55 -3.97 -14.41 5.70
CA LEU A 55 -2.81 -13.52 5.54
C LEU A 55 -3.19 -12.03 5.53
N GLY A 56 -4.49 -11.70 5.53
CA GLY A 56 -4.94 -10.31 5.61
C GLY A 56 -4.82 -9.50 4.33
N PHE A 57 -4.75 -10.14 3.15
CA PHE A 57 -4.68 -9.41 1.88
C PHE A 57 -5.41 -10.10 0.72
N ASP A 58 -5.69 -9.33 -0.33
CA ASP A 58 -6.19 -9.78 -1.62
C ASP A 58 -5.19 -9.47 -2.73
N LEU A 59 -5.06 -10.38 -3.69
CA LEU A 59 -4.40 -10.11 -4.97
C LEU A 59 -5.47 -9.86 -6.03
N VAL A 60 -5.40 -8.71 -6.69
CA VAL A 60 -6.38 -8.29 -7.70
C VAL A 60 -5.74 -8.35 -9.09
N TYR A 61 -6.33 -9.18 -9.94
CA TYR A 61 -5.88 -9.39 -11.30
C TYR A 61 -6.84 -8.75 -12.30
N HIS A 62 -6.28 -8.07 -13.30
CA HIS A 62 -7.04 -7.54 -14.42
C HIS A 62 -6.70 -8.29 -15.71
N PRO A 63 -7.64 -8.41 -16.67
CA PRO A 63 -7.32 -8.87 -18.01
C PRO A 63 -6.25 -7.97 -18.63
N SER A 64 -5.16 -8.56 -19.12
CA SER A 64 -4.10 -7.81 -19.77
C SER A 64 -4.64 -7.13 -21.03
N THR A 65 -4.50 -5.80 -21.09
CA THR A 65 -4.83 -5.00 -22.28
C THR A 65 -3.64 -4.86 -23.24
N SER A 66 -2.44 -5.30 -22.84
CA SER A 66 -1.24 -5.20 -23.65
C SER A 66 -1.26 -6.23 -24.78
N GLN A 67 -1.52 -5.76 -26.00
CA GLN A 67 -1.20 -6.50 -27.23
C GLN A 67 0.31 -6.50 -27.54
N THR A 68 1.14 -5.86 -26.71
CA THR A 68 2.54 -5.53 -27.02
C THR A 68 3.56 -6.62 -26.68
N ALA A 69 3.16 -7.72 -26.04
CA ALA A 69 4.01 -8.90 -25.92
C ALA A 69 3.56 -9.95 -26.95
N GLN A 70 4.45 -10.32 -27.88
CA GLN A 70 4.26 -11.34 -28.92
C GLN A 70 3.95 -12.77 -28.38
N SER A 71 3.65 -12.92 -27.09
CA SER A 71 3.42 -14.19 -26.41
C SER A 71 2.29 -14.14 -25.36
N SER A 72 1.70 -13.00 -25.03
CA SER A 72 0.58 -12.96 -24.08
C SER A 72 -0.70 -13.32 -24.82
N THR A 73 -1.30 -14.46 -24.48
CA THR A 73 -2.62 -14.83 -24.96
C THR A 73 -3.62 -13.75 -24.53
N ALA A 74 -4.37 -13.20 -25.48
CA ALA A 74 -5.41 -12.22 -25.18
C ALA A 74 -6.35 -12.79 -24.10
N GLY A 75 -6.59 -12.01 -23.04
CA GLY A 75 -7.39 -12.44 -21.89
C GLY A 75 -6.61 -13.07 -20.74
N GLN A 76 -5.28 -13.10 -20.78
CA GLN A 76 -4.47 -13.49 -19.63
C GLN A 76 -4.63 -12.48 -18.49
N LEU A 77 -4.96 -12.96 -17.30
CA LEU A 77 -5.01 -12.17 -16.07
C LEU A 77 -3.60 -11.80 -15.61
N VAL A 78 -3.39 -10.56 -15.21
CA VAL A 78 -2.12 -10.06 -14.67
C VAL A 78 -2.33 -9.36 -13.34
N LEU A 79 -1.42 -9.55 -12.40
CA LEU A 79 -1.48 -8.93 -11.08
C LEU A 79 -1.30 -7.43 -11.23
N ASP A 80 -2.23 -6.67 -10.68
CA ASP A 80 -2.26 -5.22 -10.81
C ASP A 80 -2.27 -4.51 -9.46
N THR A 81 -3.04 -5.04 -8.50
CA THR A 81 -3.22 -4.44 -7.18
C THR A 81 -3.11 -5.49 -6.08
N ILE A 82 -2.57 -5.09 -4.94
CA ILE A 82 -2.51 -5.85 -3.70
C ILE A 82 -3.20 -5.03 -2.61
N ASP A 83 -4.29 -5.55 -2.06
CA ASP A 83 -5.06 -4.90 -1.01
C ASP A 83 -4.73 -5.53 0.33
N LEU A 84 -4.16 -4.77 1.26
CA LEU A 84 -3.87 -5.20 2.63
C LEU A 84 -4.94 -4.64 3.57
N TYR A 85 -5.49 -5.49 4.43
CA TYR A 85 -6.57 -5.12 5.35
C TYR A 85 -6.04 -4.96 6.76
N ASN A 86 -6.32 -3.82 7.40
CA ASN A 86 -6.06 -3.61 8.82
C ASN A 86 -7.38 -3.70 9.60
N PRO A 87 -7.85 -4.91 9.92
CA PRO A 87 -9.06 -5.03 10.72
C PRO A 87 -8.80 -4.43 12.09
N LEU A 88 -9.55 -3.38 12.44
CA LEU A 88 -9.59 -2.93 13.82
C LEU A 88 -10.14 -4.06 14.68
N PRO A 89 -9.61 -4.27 15.90
CA PRO A 89 -10.17 -5.24 16.82
C PRO A 89 -11.67 -4.96 16.98
N PRO A 90 -12.50 -6.01 17.02
CA PRO A 90 -13.94 -5.81 17.18
C PRO A 90 -14.17 -4.99 18.45
N PRO A 91 -15.07 -3.99 18.41
CA PRO A 91 -15.42 -3.26 19.61
C PRO A 91 -15.90 -4.27 20.68
N PRO A 92 -15.67 -4.00 21.98
CA PRO A 92 -16.14 -4.86 23.05
C PRO A 92 -17.62 -5.18 22.84
N ALA A 93 -17.99 -6.45 23.04
CA ALA A 93 -19.27 -7.01 22.63
C ALA A 93 -20.43 -6.08 23.04
N PRO A 94 -21.32 -5.70 22.11
CA PRO A 94 -22.47 -4.88 22.45
C PRO A 94 -23.37 -5.64 23.42
N THR A 95 -23.62 -5.07 24.58
CA THR A 95 -24.74 -5.49 25.43
C THR A 95 -26.03 -5.20 24.65
N THR A 96 -26.84 -6.24 24.45
CA THR A 96 -28.19 -6.20 23.88
C THR A 96 -28.34 -5.87 22.38
N SER A 97 -28.56 -6.94 21.61
CA SER A 97 -29.52 -7.06 20.49
C SER A 97 -29.76 -5.81 19.61
N SER A 98 -29.02 -5.67 18.52
CA SER A 98 -29.67 -5.28 17.27
C SER A 98 -28.92 -5.75 16.02
N ARG A 99 -29.72 -6.36 15.14
CA ARG A 99 -29.61 -6.43 13.67
C ARG A 99 -28.42 -7.18 13.05
N THR A 100 -28.79 -8.30 12.41
CA THR A 100 -28.13 -9.01 11.29
C THR A 100 -27.03 -8.22 10.57
N LYS A 101 -25.83 -8.18 11.16
CA LYS A 101 -24.62 -7.82 10.43
C LYS A 101 -24.37 -8.93 9.41
N ARG A 102 -24.36 -8.57 8.12
CA ARG A 102 -23.83 -9.46 7.08
C ARG A 102 -22.44 -9.87 7.53
N SER A 103 -22.22 -11.17 7.75
CA SER A 103 -20.90 -11.71 8.04
C SER A 103 -20.06 -11.55 6.77
N GLY A 104 -19.39 -10.41 6.63
CA GLY A 104 -18.33 -10.27 5.66
C GLY A 104 -17.20 -11.27 5.96
N PRO A 105 -16.31 -11.51 4.99
CA PRO A 105 -15.10 -12.28 5.25
C PRO A 105 -14.31 -11.65 6.41
N ILE A 106 -13.81 -12.50 7.30
CA ILE A 106 -12.97 -12.08 8.43
C ILE A 106 -11.53 -12.23 7.97
N TYR A 107 -10.83 -11.11 7.82
CA TYR A 107 -9.41 -11.08 7.53
C TYR A 107 -8.60 -11.14 8.83
N SER A 108 -7.49 -11.87 8.81
CA SER A 108 -6.43 -11.69 9.80
C SER A 108 -5.74 -10.34 9.60
N THR A 109 -5.09 -9.82 10.64
CA THR A 109 -4.13 -8.73 10.47
C THR A 109 -2.94 -9.25 9.64
N PRO A 110 -2.48 -8.50 8.62
CA PRO A 110 -1.34 -8.90 7.79
C PRO A 110 -0.06 -8.94 8.59
N SER A 111 0.98 -9.55 8.02
CA SER A 111 2.33 -9.51 8.58
C SER A 111 2.84 -8.07 8.62
N LEU A 112 2.86 -7.49 9.81
CA LEU A 112 3.34 -6.13 10.08
C LEU A 112 4.72 -6.17 10.75
N PRO A 113 5.54 -5.11 10.62
CA PRO A 113 5.27 -3.89 9.83
C PRO A 113 5.46 -4.09 8.31
N ILE A 114 4.87 -3.20 7.51
CA ILE A 114 5.19 -3.05 6.08
C ILE A 114 6.16 -1.87 5.97
N THR A 115 7.37 -2.08 5.45
CA THR A 115 8.39 -1.03 5.47
C THR A 115 8.66 -0.49 4.07
N PHE A 116 8.38 0.79 3.87
CA PHE A 116 8.76 1.53 2.67
C PHE A 116 10.13 2.16 2.88
N HIS A 117 11.08 1.90 2.00
CA HIS A 117 12.41 2.54 2.02
C HIS A 117 12.52 3.55 0.89
N PHE A 118 13.00 4.74 1.20
CA PHE A 118 12.99 5.87 0.27
C PHE A 118 14.39 6.19 -0.26
N PRO A 119 14.54 6.58 -1.53
CA PRO A 119 15.84 6.94 -2.10
C PRO A 119 16.42 8.24 -1.52
N GLY A 120 15.60 9.07 -0.88
CA GLY A 120 16.00 10.36 -0.33
C GLY A 120 15.20 10.75 0.91
N SER A 121 15.73 11.71 1.66
CA SER A 121 15.15 12.26 2.90
C SER A 121 14.52 13.65 2.71
N THR A 122 14.22 14.04 1.48
CA THR A 122 13.52 15.29 1.17
C THR A 122 12.33 15.05 0.25
N LEU A 123 11.30 15.88 0.35
CA LEU A 123 10.17 15.97 -0.57
C LEU A 123 10.16 17.36 -1.20
N THR A 124 9.92 17.41 -2.51
CA THR A 124 9.68 18.67 -3.21
C THR A 124 8.19 18.98 -3.19
N LEU A 125 7.83 20.12 -2.60
CA LEU A 125 6.48 20.65 -2.60
C LEU A 125 6.32 21.69 -3.72
N PRO A 126 5.14 21.74 -4.37
CA PRO A 126 4.84 22.76 -5.35
C PRO A 126 4.89 24.16 -4.70
N PRO A 127 5.16 25.22 -5.49
CA PRO A 127 5.17 26.57 -4.98
C PRO A 127 3.78 26.97 -4.44
N PRO A 128 3.68 27.61 -3.26
CA PRO A 128 2.39 27.98 -2.67
C PRO A 128 1.59 29.00 -3.50
N LYS A 129 2.27 29.71 -4.41
CA LYS A 129 1.69 30.71 -5.29
C LYS A 129 2.20 30.47 -6.71
N PRO A 130 1.36 30.68 -7.74
CA PRO A 130 1.82 30.67 -9.13
C PRO A 130 3.05 31.58 -9.30
N GLY A 131 4.12 31.05 -9.89
CA GLY A 131 5.38 31.77 -10.09
C GLY A 131 6.35 31.79 -8.91
N GLY A 132 6.03 31.12 -7.79
CA GLY A 132 6.98 30.91 -6.68
C GLY A 132 7.99 29.79 -6.97
N SER A 133 9.02 29.67 -6.12
CA SER A 133 9.93 28.53 -6.12
C SER A 133 9.33 27.34 -5.36
N SER A 134 9.62 26.13 -5.83
CA SER A 134 9.36 24.89 -5.08
C SER A 134 10.06 24.94 -3.72
N ARG A 135 9.52 24.21 -2.75
CA ARG A 135 10.10 24.11 -1.40
C ARG A 135 10.49 22.67 -1.12
N GLU A 136 11.62 22.48 -0.49
CA GLU A 136 12.01 21.17 0.01
C GLU A 136 11.63 21.05 1.49
N ILE A 137 11.00 19.94 1.85
CA ILE A 137 10.75 19.57 3.24
C ILE A 137 11.48 18.27 3.56
N SER A 138 11.86 18.09 4.83
CA SER A 138 12.44 16.83 5.30
C SER A 138 11.38 15.73 5.40
N ARG A 139 11.76 14.51 5.05
CA ARG A 139 10.96 13.29 5.24
C ARG A 139 11.82 12.18 5.85
N PRO A 140 11.23 11.18 6.53
CA PRO A 140 11.99 10.03 7.01
C PRO A 140 12.54 9.19 5.85
N LYS A 141 13.67 8.50 6.06
CA LYS A 141 14.27 7.58 5.05
C LYS A 141 13.48 6.29 4.87
N SER A 142 12.58 5.99 5.80
CA SER A 142 11.66 4.86 5.72
C SER A 142 10.35 5.16 6.44
N LEU A 143 9.29 4.46 6.06
CA LEU A 143 8.02 4.44 6.76
C LEU A 143 7.70 3.00 7.15
N GLU A 144 7.64 2.72 8.45
CA GLU A 144 7.13 1.46 8.99
C GLU A 144 5.62 1.59 9.21
N VAL A 145 4.83 0.91 8.38
CA VAL A 145 3.39 0.85 8.52
C VAL A 145 3.06 -0.28 9.48
N GLY A 146 2.68 0.11 10.71
CA GLY A 146 2.12 -0.77 11.73
C GLY A 146 0.60 -0.62 11.83
N GLN A 147 -0.01 -1.29 12.82
CA GLN A 147 -1.46 -1.30 12.98
C GLN A 147 -2.06 0.10 13.26
N HIS A 148 -1.30 0.96 13.92
CA HIS A 148 -1.75 2.28 14.36
C HIS A 148 -1.20 3.44 13.50
N THR A 149 -0.62 3.12 12.33
CA THR A 149 -0.10 4.16 11.44
C THR A 149 -1.23 5.06 10.95
N THR A 150 -1.01 6.37 11.06
CA THR A 150 -2.03 7.39 10.79
C THR A 150 -1.86 8.01 9.41
N GLY A 151 -2.93 8.63 8.90
CA GLY A 151 -2.88 9.40 7.65
C GLY A 151 -1.78 10.47 7.65
N ARG A 152 -1.49 11.10 8.80
CA ARG A 152 -0.40 12.08 8.93
C ARG A 152 0.97 11.47 8.69
N GLU A 153 1.22 10.26 9.18
CA GLU A 153 2.50 9.58 8.99
C GLU A 153 2.72 9.24 7.52
N PHE A 154 1.67 8.77 6.84
CA PHE A 154 1.68 8.56 5.39
C PHE A 154 2.00 9.85 4.62
N VAL A 155 1.30 10.95 4.91
CA VAL A 155 1.56 12.25 4.26
C VAL A 155 2.96 12.80 4.57
N SER A 156 3.45 12.60 5.79
CA SER A 156 4.79 13.06 6.18
C SER A 156 5.91 12.30 5.45
N ALA A 157 5.67 11.04 5.08
CA ALA A 157 6.62 10.19 4.38
C ALA A 157 6.50 10.27 2.85
N PHE A 158 5.28 10.22 2.31
CA PHE A 158 5.02 10.21 0.87
C PHE A 158 4.82 11.59 0.26
N GLY A 159 4.54 12.62 1.07
CA GLY A 159 4.22 13.97 0.61
C GLY A 159 2.75 14.15 0.27
N GLU A 160 2.45 15.15 -0.56
CA GLU A 160 1.08 15.46 -0.96
C GLU A 160 0.50 14.35 -1.85
N PRO A 161 -0.68 13.79 -1.52
CA PRO A 161 -1.31 12.77 -2.35
C PRO A 161 -1.77 13.37 -3.68
N SER A 162 -1.59 12.61 -4.78
CA SER A 162 -2.10 12.94 -6.11
C SER A 162 -3.63 13.09 -6.11
N LYS A 163 -4.30 12.32 -5.26
CA LYS A 163 -5.77 12.32 -5.15
C LYS A 163 -6.18 12.07 -3.71
N LYS A 164 -7.25 12.75 -3.30
CA LYS A 164 -7.96 12.51 -2.05
C LYS A 164 -9.45 12.49 -2.32
N GLY A 165 -10.18 11.63 -1.63
CA GLY A 165 -11.61 11.50 -1.83
C GLY A 165 -12.30 10.77 -0.69
N GLY A 166 -13.61 10.58 -0.82
CA GLY A 166 -14.43 9.97 0.23
C GLY A 166 -14.75 10.94 1.38
N GLY A 167 -15.15 10.38 2.53
CA GLY A 167 -15.57 11.16 3.70
C GLY A 167 -17.01 11.70 3.63
N THR A 168 -17.72 11.42 2.54
CA THR A 168 -19.16 11.68 2.38
C THR A 168 -19.89 10.40 1.99
N GLY A 169 -20.91 10.01 2.75
CA GLY A 169 -21.72 8.82 2.47
C GLY A 169 -21.02 7.51 2.87
N TRP A 170 -20.95 6.55 1.95
CA TRP A 170 -20.51 5.18 2.20
C TRP A 170 -19.04 4.90 1.85
N VAL A 171 -18.36 5.86 1.23
CA VAL A 171 -16.96 5.72 0.80
C VAL A 171 -16.04 6.24 1.92
N PRO A 172 -15.20 5.39 2.53
CA PRO A 172 -14.20 5.82 3.49
C PRO A 172 -13.29 6.91 2.88
N PRO A 173 -12.85 7.90 3.66
CA PRO A 173 -11.85 8.83 3.14
C PRO A 173 -10.56 8.10 2.81
N PHE A 174 -9.97 8.49 1.69
CA PHE A 174 -8.75 7.88 1.19
C PHE A 174 -7.75 8.91 0.67
N LEU A 175 -6.48 8.54 0.69
CA LEU A 175 -5.35 9.26 0.13
C LEU A 175 -4.66 8.36 -0.90
N GLU A 176 -4.32 8.89 -2.06
CA GLU A 176 -3.70 8.13 -3.15
C GLU A 176 -2.49 8.87 -3.71
N TRP A 177 -1.36 8.16 -3.80
CA TRP A 177 -0.14 8.55 -4.47
C TRP A 177 0.04 7.64 -5.68
N SER A 178 -0.25 8.17 -6.87
CA SER A 178 -0.12 7.41 -8.14
C SER A 178 1.32 6.95 -8.42
N ARG A 179 2.29 7.67 -7.85
CA ARG A 179 3.72 7.42 -8.04
C ARG A 179 4.50 7.61 -6.75
N VAL A 180 5.06 6.52 -6.25
CA VAL A 180 5.98 6.49 -5.10
C VAL A 180 7.23 5.74 -5.51
N GLU A 181 8.37 6.42 -5.43
CA GLU A 181 9.69 5.82 -5.61
C GLU A 181 10.18 5.25 -4.30
N ILE A 182 10.49 3.96 -4.32
CA ILE A 182 11.09 3.24 -3.20
C ILE A 182 12.38 2.55 -3.63
N LEU A 183 13.23 2.26 -2.67
CA LEU A 183 14.41 1.42 -2.87
C LEU A 183 13.93 -0.03 -3.09
N GLY A 184 14.41 -0.64 -4.17
CA GLY A 184 14.27 -2.06 -4.45
C GLY A 184 15.04 -2.90 -3.43
N GLU A 185 14.73 -4.18 -3.35
CA GLU A 185 15.58 -5.11 -2.61
C GLU A 185 16.88 -5.25 -3.40
N ASP A 186 18.00 -5.13 -2.69
CA ASP A 186 19.28 -5.52 -3.24
C ASP A 186 19.18 -7.04 -3.44
N ASP A 187 19.35 -7.52 -4.68
CA ASP A 187 19.72 -8.91 -4.88
C ASP A 187 21.06 -9.06 -4.14
N GLU A 188 21.03 -9.48 -2.87
CA GLU A 188 22.17 -10.11 -2.21
C GLU A 188 22.48 -11.38 -2.99
N THR A 189 22.99 -11.20 -4.22
CA THR A 189 23.67 -12.25 -4.95
C THR A 189 24.99 -12.34 -4.24
N ASP A 190 25.12 -13.39 -3.42
CA ASP A 190 26.30 -13.75 -2.64
C ASP A 190 27.59 -13.26 -3.28
N GLY A 191 28.34 -12.44 -2.53
CA GLY A 191 29.57 -11.78 -2.94
C GLY A 191 30.70 -12.75 -3.31
N SER A 192 30.58 -13.41 -4.45
CA SER A 192 31.65 -14.14 -5.13
C SER A 192 32.20 -13.29 -6.28
N ALA A 193 32.59 -12.05 -5.98
CA ALA A 193 33.44 -11.27 -6.86
C ALA A 193 34.87 -11.38 -6.33
N VAL A 194 35.58 -12.39 -6.85
CA VAL A 194 37.03 -12.53 -6.69
C VAL A 194 37.70 -11.33 -7.36
N GLY A 195 38.35 -10.50 -6.53
CA GLY A 195 39.52 -9.67 -6.87
C GLY A 195 39.52 -8.97 -8.23
N GLY A 196 38.82 -7.84 -8.31
CA GLY A 196 39.08 -6.82 -9.32
C GLY A 196 38.96 -5.45 -8.65
N GLU A 197 40.02 -4.67 -8.65
CA GLU A 197 40.06 -3.31 -8.10
C GLU A 197 38.99 -2.45 -8.80
N ALA A 198 37.90 -2.16 -8.09
CA ALA A 198 36.78 -1.39 -8.61
C ALA A 198 37.04 0.10 -8.40
N GLU A 199 36.99 0.85 -9.50
CA GLU A 199 36.68 2.29 -9.48
C GLU A 199 35.41 2.53 -8.64
N GLU A 200 35.30 3.70 -8.02
CA GLU A 200 34.10 4.22 -7.33
C GLU A 200 32.91 4.39 -8.31
N GLY A 201 32.44 3.29 -8.88
CA GLY A 201 31.18 3.20 -9.60
C GLY A 201 30.07 3.13 -8.58
N HIS A 202 29.21 4.15 -8.56
CA HIS A 202 27.91 4.15 -7.91
C HIS A 202 27.28 2.75 -8.02
N THR A 203 27.27 1.98 -6.92
CA THR A 203 26.36 0.84 -6.76
C THR A 203 24.97 1.44 -6.61
N GLY A 204 24.41 1.87 -7.74
CA GLY A 204 23.15 2.57 -7.83
C GLY A 204 22.05 1.62 -7.34
N ARG A 205 21.65 1.81 -6.09
CA ARG A 205 20.57 1.03 -5.49
C ARG A 205 19.34 1.16 -6.38
N ARG A 206 18.83 0.02 -6.88
CA ARG A 206 17.72 0.00 -7.83
C ARG A 206 16.51 0.66 -7.18
N THR A 207 15.90 1.63 -7.82
CA THR A 207 14.60 2.18 -7.40
C THR A 207 13.47 1.47 -8.13
N VAL A 208 12.35 1.26 -7.46
CA VAL A 208 11.11 0.78 -8.07
C VAL A 208 10.00 1.80 -7.83
N VAL A 209 9.07 1.86 -8.78
CA VAL A 209 7.95 2.81 -8.76
C VAL A 209 6.67 2.03 -8.53
N ILE A 210 5.90 2.43 -7.53
CA ILE A 210 4.61 1.83 -7.19
C ILE A 210 3.55 2.92 -6.98
N GLY A 211 2.29 2.57 -7.14
CA GLY A 211 1.16 3.35 -6.65
C GLY A 211 0.78 2.91 -5.24
N VAL A 212 0.35 3.85 -4.41
CA VAL A 212 -0.10 3.59 -3.03
C VAL A 212 -1.42 4.30 -2.78
N MET A 213 -2.42 3.59 -2.28
CA MET A 213 -3.68 4.18 -1.77
C MET A 213 -3.90 3.73 -0.33
N VAL A 214 -4.29 4.65 0.54
CA VAL A 214 -4.63 4.37 1.93
C VAL A 214 -6.08 4.79 2.18
N GLU A 215 -6.92 3.86 2.62
CA GLU A 215 -8.23 4.16 3.19
C GLU A 215 -8.09 4.33 4.70
N LEU A 216 -8.72 5.38 5.23
CA LEU A 216 -8.63 5.75 6.64
C LEU A 216 -9.87 5.29 7.40
N SER A 217 -9.65 4.73 8.58
CA SER A 217 -10.69 4.27 9.49
C SER A 217 -11.35 5.46 10.18
N HIS A 218 -12.52 5.88 9.69
CA HIS A 218 -13.28 6.93 10.35
C HIS A 218 -13.76 6.42 11.72
N PRO A 219 -13.46 7.10 12.84
CA PRO A 219 -13.89 6.71 14.19
C PRO A 219 -15.42 6.84 14.44
N GLY A 220 -16.22 7.07 13.39
CA GLY A 220 -17.65 7.32 13.46
C GLY A 220 -18.04 8.67 14.09
N PRO A 221 -19.35 8.86 14.38
CA PRO A 221 -19.89 10.09 14.94
C PRO A 221 -19.47 10.35 16.40
N GLY A 222 -18.83 9.38 17.05
CA GLY A 222 -18.33 9.49 18.42
C GLY A 222 -16.98 10.22 18.55
N GLU A 223 -16.37 10.64 17.44
CA GLU A 223 -15.11 11.37 17.44
C GLU A 223 -15.25 12.69 18.22
N LYS A 224 -14.56 12.77 19.36
CA LYS A 224 -14.51 14.01 20.15
C LYS A 224 -13.34 14.86 19.66
N MET A 225 -13.64 16.04 19.15
CA MET A 225 -12.62 17.08 18.95
C MET A 225 -12.19 17.65 20.29
N THR A 226 -10.87 17.77 20.48
CA THR A 226 -10.27 18.52 21.59
C THR A 226 -10.63 20.01 21.46
N GLU A 227 -10.68 20.72 22.59
CA GLU A 227 -10.94 22.17 22.57
C GLU A 227 -9.84 22.92 21.82
N GLU A 228 -8.58 22.45 21.88
CA GLU A 228 -7.47 23.00 21.11
C GLU A 228 -7.67 22.85 19.60
N GLN A 229 -8.20 21.71 19.14
CA GLN A 229 -8.52 21.50 17.72
C GLN A 229 -9.63 22.45 17.26
N LYS A 230 -10.69 22.60 18.06
CA LYS A 230 -11.78 23.54 17.77
C LYS A 230 -11.26 24.99 17.70
N LEU A 231 -10.41 25.37 18.64
CA LEU A 231 -9.84 26.73 18.71
C LEU A 231 -8.92 27.05 17.52
N LYS A 232 -8.19 26.06 17.01
CA LYS A 232 -7.36 26.18 15.80
C LYS A 232 -8.17 26.18 14.50
N GLY A 233 -9.50 26.11 14.58
CA GLY A 233 -10.36 25.97 13.41
C GLY A 233 -10.15 24.65 12.66
N MET A 234 -9.51 23.65 13.30
CA MET A 234 -9.43 22.31 12.75
C MET A 234 -10.85 21.76 12.82
N GLY A 235 -11.42 21.46 11.67
CA GLY A 235 -12.87 21.21 11.55
C GLY A 235 -13.24 20.49 10.27
N GLY A 236 -12.39 20.62 9.24
CA GLY A 236 -12.53 19.85 8.02
C GLY A 236 -12.32 18.36 8.29
N VAL A 237 -13.00 17.52 7.51
CA VAL A 237 -12.80 16.06 7.52
C VAL A 237 -11.31 15.73 7.36
N TRP A 238 -10.58 16.48 6.53
CA TRP A 238 -9.16 16.24 6.26
C TRP A 238 -8.23 16.65 7.41
N ASP A 239 -8.59 17.66 8.21
CA ASP A 239 -7.82 18.01 9.41
C ASP A 239 -7.90 16.89 10.44
N ARG A 240 -9.06 16.23 10.52
CA ARG A 240 -9.31 15.08 11.40
C ARG A 240 -8.69 13.80 10.87
N ALA A 241 -8.86 13.53 9.57
CA ALA A 241 -8.37 12.35 8.89
C ALA A 241 -6.85 12.17 9.02
N ALA A 242 -6.11 13.27 9.20
CA ALA A 242 -4.69 13.20 9.52
C ALA A 242 -4.39 12.35 10.78
N GLY A 243 -5.28 12.31 11.76
CA GLY A 243 -5.13 11.49 12.98
C GLY A 243 -5.78 10.11 12.89
N TRP A 244 -6.45 9.77 11.78
CA TRP A 244 -7.13 8.48 11.64
C TRP A 244 -6.14 7.39 11.22
N GLU A 245 -6.30 6.21 11.81
CA GLU A 245 -5.53 5.01 11.46
C GLU A 245 -5.97 4.49 10.09
N TRP A 246 -5.08 3.79 9.38
CA TRP A 246 -5.46 3.13 8.14
C TRP A 246 -6.34 1.90 8.38
N SER A 247 -7.32 1.68 7.50
CA SER A 247 -8.14 0.46 7.47
C SER A 247 -7.79 -0.46 6.30
N ASN A 248 -7.35 0.12 5.19
CA ASN A 248 -6.94 -0.64 4.01
C ASN A 248 -5.80 0.11 3.31
N LEU A 249 -4.79 -0.65 2.86
CA LEU A 249 -3.63 -0.16 2.14
C LEU A 249 -3.57 -0.91 0.81
N LYS A 250 -3.65 -0.20 -0.31
CA LYS A 250 -3.53 -0.75 -1.65
C LYS A 250 -2.17 -0.37 -2.22
N ILE A 251 -1.47 -1.36 -2.75
CA ILE A 251 -0.24 -1.16 -3.51
C ILE A 251 -0.54 -1.63 -4.92
N PHE A 252 -0.34 -0.76 -5.91
CA PHE A 252 -0.74 -1.03 -7.28
C PHE A 252 0.35 -0.69 -8.28
N ARG A 253 0.24 -1.26 -9.47
CA ARG A 253 1.10 -0.94 -10.60
C ARG A 253 0.78 0.48 -11.11
N PRO A 254 1.76 1.39 -11.20
CA PRO A 254 1.53 2.73 -11.76
C PRO A 254 1.04 2.65 -13.21
N ASP A 255 0.15 3.57 -13.61
CA ASP A 255 -0.23 3.72 -15.02
C ASP A 255 0.99 4.18 -15.83
N PRO A 256 1.32 3.54 -16.97
CA PRO A 256 2.39 4.02 -17.87
C PRO A 256 2.26 5.48 -18.30
N LYS A 257 1.07 6.09 -18.22
CA LYS A 257 0.87 7.52 -18.53
C LYS A 257 1.39 8.45 -17.43
N ASP A 258 1.62 7.93 -16.23
CA ASP A 258 2.15 8.67 -15.09
C ASP A 258 3.70 8.58 -14.99
N THR A 259 4.35 7.89 -15.94
CA THR A 259 5.82 7.76 -16.08
C THR A 259 6.38 8.64 -17.19
#